data_AF-A0A966Q4R3-F1
#
_entry.id   AF-A0A966Q4R3-F1
#
_cell.length_a   1.000
_cell.length_b   1.000
_cell.length_c   1.000
_cell.angle_alpha   90.00
_cell.angle_beta   90.00
_cell.angle_gamma   90.00
#
_symmetry.space_group_name_H-M   'P 1'
#
loop_
_entity.id
_entity.type
_entity.pdbx_description
1 polymer ?
#
loop_
_entity_poly.entity_id
_entity_poly.type
_entity_poly.pdbx_seq_one_letter_code
_entity_poly.pdbx_strand_id
1 'polypeptide(L)'
;RFEVYKQSPDIVPIEQSLQQFIDLCFDVTASSSASVVNDNEITDISVEFNDILEGDYIVVDPQGLLIGDEYGAPPKGWSGVLGGDAGDISPLDDNRGVYKVVLLTTTTIEVKPVVGSVGMNPSSVLYILPPQEATGLVEEASKLRITAPAINGSYLDPSRDLLKSIEPFSYRVLRSRGILEVGLLEDLLYLRERLLSFIEKMKNLTLLKESTWDVYVDEEQYLSAGVSDMTHPSNEYLEGIVGRVKSLYPSDISIGNTAECLSLLERRFMLEDSKLVEEDYIDDLNTLIGLYTLVEDRIDENELREERYNWLNIRCNLINGSLVEMKRSK
;
A
#
# COMPACT_ATOMS: atom_id res chain seq x y z
N ARG A 1 16.24 2.82 22.99
CA ARG A 1 17.12 2.19 21.96
C ARG A 1 16.29 1.12 21.28
N PHE A 2 15.67 1.47 20.16
CA PHE A 2 14.94 0.54 19.30
C PHE A 2 15.95 -0.02 18.30
N GLU A 3 16.42 -1.23 18.54
CA GLU A 3 17.21 -1.98 17.56
C GLU A 3 16.30 -3.12 17.07
N VAL A 4 15.70 -2.92 15.90
CA VAL A 4 14.96 -3.95 15.17
C VAL A 4 15.98 -4.73 14.34
N TYR A 5 16.04 -6.04 14.56
CA TYR A 5 17.02 -6.93 13.95
C TYR A 5 16.79 -7.11 12.44
N LYS A 6 17.83 -6.73 11.68
CA LYS A 6 18.18 -7.28 10.37
C LYS A 6 18.42 -8.79 10.50
N GLN A 7 17.53 -9.63 9.98
CA GLN A 7 17.91 -10.99 9.56
C GLN A 7 17.71 -11.27 8.07
N SER A 8 17.18 -10.30 7.33
CA SER A 8 17.53 -10.04 5.92
C SER A 8 17.57 -8.52 5.80
N PRO A 9 18.65 -7.89 5.29
CA PRO A 9 18.72 -6.44 5.19
C PRO A 9 17.62 -5.81 4.33
N ASP A 10 16.92 -6.62 3.54
CA ASP A 10 16.17 -6.13 2.39
C ASP A 10 14.65 -6.37 2.46
N ILE A 11 14.10 -7.03 3.50
CA ILE A 11 12.65 -7.31 3.58
C ILE A 11 12.13 -7.18 5.01
N VAL A 12 11.09 -6.36 5.21
CA VAL A 12 10.43 -6.13 6.51
C VAL A 12 9.65 -7.39 6.92
N PRO A 13 9.64 -7.86 8.19
CA PRO A 13 8.94 -9.10 8.59
C PRO A 13 7.46 -9.18 8.21
N ILE A 14 6.80 -8.04 8.04
CA ILE A 14 5.40 -7.93 7.61
C ILE A 14 5.26 -8.18 6.11
N GLU A 15 6.20 -7.68 5.30
CA GLU A 15 6.28 -7.95 3.87
C GLU A 15 6.51 -9.43 3.61
N GLN A 16 7.38 -10.08 4.39
CA GLN A 16 7.55 -11.55 4.33
C GLN A 16 6.24 -12.28 4.61
N SER A 17 5.46 -11.84 5.59
CA SER A 17 4.22 -12.50 5.97
C SER A 17 3.08 -12.32 4.97
N LEU A 18 2.95 -11.12 4.40
CA LEU A 18 1.94 -10.84 3.40
C LEU A 18 2.29 -11.49 2.07
N GLN A 19 3.56 -11.46 1.67
CA GLN A 19 4.02 -12.13 0.46
C GLN A 19 3.86 -13.65 0.57
N GLN A 20 4.22 -14.25 1.72
CA GLN A 20 3.96 -15.68 1.97
C GLN A 20 2.47 -16.03 1.90
N PHE A 21 1.60 -15.16 2.42
CA PHE A 21 0.16 -15.36 2.32
C PHE A 21 -0.33 -15.27 0.86
N ILE A 22 0.15 -14.29 0.10
CA ILE A 22 -0.13 -14.18 -1.34
C ILE A 22 0.35 -15.44 -2.08
N ASP A 23 1.56 -15.93 -1.78
CA ASP A 23 2.12 -17.13 -2.42
C ASP A 23 1.33 -18.42 -2.06
N LEU A 24 0.62 -18.43 -0.93
CA LEU A 24 -0.30 -19.49 -0.54
C LEU A 24 -1.63 -19.41 -1.30
N CYS A 25 -2.13 -18.20 -1.56
CA CYS A 25 -3.43 -17.97 -2.18
C CYS A 25 -3.40 -17.92 -3.71
N PHE A 26 -2.24 -17.64 -4.31
CA PHE A 26 -2.11 -17.39 -5.74
C PHE A 26 -1.02 -18.25 -6.39
N ASP A 27 -1.22 -18.55 -7.67
CA ASP A 27 -0.19 -19.06 -8.57
C ASP A 27 0.25 -17.95 -9.53
N VAL A 28 1.56 -17.80 -9.73
CA VAL A 28 2.09 -16.91 -10.77
C VAL A 28 1.99 -17.64 -12.11
N THR A 29 1.14 -17.14 -13.01
CA THR A 29 0.89 -17.76 -14.32
C THR A 29 1.73 -17.14 -15.43
N ALA A 30 2.09 -15.86 -15.30
CA ALA A 30 2.95 -15.16 -16.26
C ALA A 30 3.66 -13.98 -15.59
N SER A 31 4.72 -13.49 -16.24
CA SER A 31 5.41 -12.25 -15.87
C SER A 31 6.02 -11.63 -17.12
N SER A 32 5.88 -10.32 -17.28
CA SER A 32 6.41 -9.59 -18.43
C SER A 32 6.61 -8.11 -18.11
N SER A 33 6.92 -7.32 -19.13
CA SER A 33 6.95 -5.86 -19.10
C SER A 33 6.06 -5.29 -20.19
N ALA A 34 5.29 -4.26 -19.88
CA ALA A 34 4.33 -3.67 -20.80
C ALA A 34 4.46 -2.14 -20.93
N SER A 35 3.82 -1.65 -21.98
CA SER A 35 3.42 -0.26 -22.19
C SER A 35 1.90 -0.21 -22.36
N VAL A 36 1.29 0.90 -21.98
CA VAL A 36 -0.17 1.11 -22.03
C VAL A 36 -0.46 2.26 -22.99
N VAL A 37 -1.23 1.96 -24.04
CA VAL A 37 -1.61 2.94 -25.07
C VAL A 37 -2.99 3.53 -24.80
N ASN A 38 -3.88 2.76 -24.18
CA ASN A 38 -5.20 3.19 -23.72
C ASN A 38 -5.33 2.88 -22.23
N ASP A 39 -5.97 3.77 -21.45
CA ASP A 39 -6.23 3.49 -20.03
C ASP A 39 -6.90 2.13 -19.86
N ASN A 40 -6.48 1.38 -18.84
CA ASN A 40 -6.99 0.05 -18.50
C ASN A 40 -6.79 -1.03 -19.58
N GLU A 41 -5.88 -0.81 -20.53
CA GLU A 41 -5.56 -1.78 -21.58
C GLU A 41 -4.06 -2.06 -21.66
N ILE A 42 -3.67 -3.29 -21.35
CA ILE A 42 -2.29 -3.75 -21.57
C ILE A 42 -2.16 -4.27 -22.99
N THR A 43 -1.27 -3.63 -23.74
CA THR A 43 -0.76 -4.10 -25.03
C THR A 43 0.67 -4.61 -24.84
N ASP A 44 0.85 -5.92 -24.82
CA ASP A 44 2.17 -6.55 -24.78
C ASP A 44 2.31 -7.45 -25.99
N ILE A 45 2.97 -6.94 -27.03
CA ILE A 45 3.22 -7.67 -28.28
C ILE A 45 4.26 -8.80 -28.12
N SER A 46 4.92 -8.90 -26.95
CA SER A 46 5.96 -9.89 -26.68
C SER A 46 5.46 -11.14 -25.98
N VAL A 47 4.20 -11.13 -25.51
CA VAL A 47 3.57 -12.24 -24.78
C VAL A 47 2.37 -12.74 -25.55
N GLU A 48 2.31 -14.05 -25.78
CA GLU A 48 1.03 -14.67 -26.14
C GLU A 48 0.20 -14.80 -24.86
N PHE A 49 -0.91 -14.06 -24.76
CA PHE A 49 -1.80 -14.05 -23.59
C PHE A 49 -2.59 -15.36 -23.38
N ASN A 50 -2.17 -16.46 -24.01
CA ASN A 50 -2.90 -17.73 -24.04
C ASN A 50 -3.09 -18.37 -22.65
N ASP A 51 -2.17 -18.09 -21.71
CA ASP A 51 -2.20 -18.65 -20.35
C ASP A 51 -2.95 -17.76 -19.34
N ILE A 52 -3.37 -16.55 -19.75
CA ILE A 52 -4.09 -15.58 -18.92
C ILE A 52 -5.60 -15.76 -19.12
N LEU A 53 -6.37 -15.72 -18.04
CA LEU A 53 -7.82 -15.89 -18.04
C LEU A 53 -8.52 -14.67 -17.44
N GLU A 54 -9.78 -14.47 -17.85
CA GLU A 54 -10.66 -13.50 -17.20
C GLU A 54 -10.80 -13.86 -15.72
N GLY A 55 -10.66 -12.85 -14.84
CA GLY A 55 -10.63 -13.03 -13.39
C GLY A 55 -9.25 -13.23 -12.78
N ASP A 56 -8.18 -13.40 -13.58
CA ASP A 56 -6.81 -13.30 -13.09
C ASP A 56 -6.49 -11.86 -12.62
N TYR A 57 -5.42 -11.70 -11.86
CA TYR A 57 -4.96 -10.42 -11.35
C TYR A 57 -3.59 -10.07 -11.92
N ILE A 58 -3.44 -8.86 -12.44
CA ILE A 58 -2.19 -8.26 -12.84
C ILE A 58 -1.66 -7.43 -11.67
N VAL A 59 -0.47 -7.76 -11.21
CA VAL A 59 0.23 -7.05 -10.14
C VAL A 59 1.44 -6.33 -10.73
N VAL A 60 1.46 -5.02 -10.58
CA VAL A 60 2.59 -4.15 -10.90
C VAL A 60 3.26 -3.81 -9.59
N ASP A 61 4.46 -4.33 -9.37
CA ASP A 61 5.27 -4.04 -8.18
C ASP A 61 5.99 -2.69 -8.31
N PRO A 62 6.44 -2.08 -7.19
CA PRO A 62 7.22 -0.85 -7.25
C PRO A 62 8.42 -0.96 -8.20
N GLN A 63 8.57 -0.01 -9.11
CA GLN A 63 9.73 -0.03 -10.02
C GLN A 63 11.04 0.33 -9.32
N GLY A 64 10.94 1.12 -8.24
CA GLY A 64 12.10 1.56 -7.51
C GLY A 64 12.90 2.63 -8.25
N LEU A 65 14.23 2.50 -8.26
CA LEU A 65 15.12 3.46 -8.91
C LEU A 65 14.99 3.37 -10.44
N LEU A 66 14.69 4.50 -11.07
CA LEU A 66 14.51 4.63 -12.51
C LEU A 66 15.83 5.08 -13.16
N ILE A 67 15.98 6.38 -13.41
CA ILE A 67 17.16 6.98 -14.06
C ILE A 67 17.72 8.09 -13.17
N GLY A 68 19.04 8.09 -12.97
CA GLY A 68 19.69 9.05 -12.06
C GLY A 68 19.19 8.87 -10.63
N ASP A 69 18.57 9.92 -10.09
CA ASP A 69 17.96 9.94 -8.76
C ASP A 69 16.41 9.88 -8.82
N GLU A 70 15.83 9.62 -9.99
CA GLU A 70 14.38 9.47 -10.16
C GLU A 70 13.91 8.11 -9.62
N TYR A 71 12.82 8.10 -8.87
CA TYR A 71 12.26 6.89 -8.23
C TYR A 71 10.77 6.78 -8.57
N GLY A 72 10.33 5.59 -8.98
CA GLY A 72 8.93 5.30 -9.29
C GLY A 72 8.03 5.58 -8.09
N ALA A 73 6.86 6.14 -8.35
CA ALA A 73 5.89 6.47 -7.33
C ALA A 73 4.54 5.84 -7.69
N PRO A 74 3.76 5.37 -6.70
CA PRO A 74 2.43 4.88 -6.98
C PRO A 74 1.49 6.02 -7.41
N PRO A 75 0.35 5.67 -8.01
CA PRO A 75 -0.78 6.59 -8.08
C PRO A 75 -1.21 6.97 -6.65
N LYS A 76 -1.49 8.25 -6.41
CA LYS A 76 -2.10 8.67 -5.15
C LYS A 76 -3.59 8.30 -5.18
N GLY A 77 -4.02 7.52 -4.21
CA GLY A 77 -5.38 7.04 -4.06
C GLY A 77 -6.32 8.08 -3.43
N TRP A 78 -7.38 7.61 -2.77
CA TRP A 78 -8.40 8.46 -2.15
C TRP A 78 -8.10 8.77 -0.68
N SER A 79 -8.45 9.96 -0.22
CA SER A 79 -8.13 10.47 1.12
C SER A 79 -8.97 9.91 2.28
N GLY A 80 -9.75 8.85 2.07
CA GLY A 80 -10.50 8.18 3.15
C GLY A 80 -11.70 8.91 3.70
N VAL A 81 -12.10 10.02 3.10
CA VAL A 81 -13.16 10.90 3.58
C VAL A 81 -14.23 11.05 2.51
N LEU A 82 -15.49 10.81 2.88
CA LEU A 82 -16.63 10.98 1.97
C LEU A 82 -16.65 12.39 1.38
N GLY A 83 -16.76 12.47 0.06
CA GLY A 83 -16.70 13.74 -0.68
C GLY A 83 -15.30 14.36 -0.79
N GLY A 84 -14.26 13.67 -0.32
CA GLY A 84 -12.86 14.03 -0.55
C GLY A 84 -12.42 13.69 -1.97
N ASP A 85 -11.41 14.42 -2.44
CA ASP A 85 -10.87 14.25 -3.79
C ASP A 85 -9.98 13.01 -3.93
N ALA A 86 -9.84 12.53 -5.17
CA ALA A 86 -8.77 11.63 -5.55
C ALA A 86 -7.41 12.33 -5.38
N GLY A 87 -6.38 11.57 -5.04
CA GLY A 87 -5.02 12.07 -4.93
C GLY A 87 -4.44 12.49 -6.27
N ASP A 88 -3.43 13.35 -6.22
CA ASP A 88 -2.76 13.86 -7.41
C ASP A 88 -1.91 12.81 -8.12
N ILE A 89 -1.81 12.93 -9.45
CA ILE A 89 -0.95 12.08 -10.27
C ILE A 89 0.52 12.49 -10.07
N SER A 90 1.37 11.52 -9.75
CA SER A 90 2.82 11.73 -9.72
C SER A 90 3.38 11.82 -11.14
N PRO A 91 4.27 12.77 -11.45
CA PRO A 91 5.05 12.76 -12.69
C PRO A 91 5.87 11.47 -12.90
N LEU A 92 6.17 10.77 -11.82
CA LEU A 92 6.89 9.49 -11.77
C LEU A 92 5.95 8.30 -11.48
N ASP A 93 4.66 8.46 -11.77
CA ASP A 93 3.67 7.39 -11.63
C ASP A 93 4.13 6.13 -12.36
N ASP A 94 4.27 5.02 -11.63
CA ASP A 94 4.82 3.78 -12.15
C ASP A 94 3.76 2.72 -12.49
N ASN A 95 2.49 3.11 -12.47
CA ASN A 95 1.33 2.23 -12.59
C ASN A 95 1.34 1.11 -11.53
N ARG A 96 2.06 1.29 -10.41
CA ARG A 96 2.00 0.34 -9.30
C ARG A 96 0.57 0.15 -8.84
N GLY A 97 0.19 -1.10 -8.69
CA GLY A 97 -1.16 -1.46 -8.30
C GLY A 97 -1.50 -2.89 -8.63
N VAL A 98 -2.74 -3.24 -8.33
CA VAL A 98 -3.33 -4.53 -8.68
C VAL A 98 -4.55 -4.29 -9.54
N TYR A 99 -4.63 -5.03 -10.65
CA TYR A 99 -5.67 -4.88 -11.67
C TYR A 99 -6.29 -6.24 -11.97
N LYS A 100 -7.61 -6.34 -11.95
CA LYS A 100 -8.33 -7.56 -12.33
C LYS A 100 -8.52 -7.62 -13.83
N VAL A 101 -8.21 -8.74 -14.45
CA VAL A 101 -8.47 -8.99 -15.87
C VAL A 101 -9.97 -9.14 -16.09
N VAL A 102 -10.55 -8.28 -16.92
CA VAL A 102 -11.99 -8.27 -17.23
C VAL A 102 -12.30 -8.76 -18.63
N LEU A 103 -11.37 -8.59 -19.57
CA LEU A 103 -11.53 -9.09 -20.92
C LEU A 103 -10.16 -9.36 -21.54
N LEU A 104 -10.06 -10.45 -22.29
CA LEU A 104 -8.88 -10.78 -23.09
C LEU A 104 -9.22 -10.79 -24.57
N THR A 105 -8.34 -10.19 -25.36
CA THR A 105 -8.32 -10.39 -26.81
C THR A 105 -7.00 -11.05 -27.21
N THR A 106 -6.81 -11.29 -28.50
CA THR A 106 -5.54 -11.83 -29.02
C THR A 106 -4.35 -10.90 -28.83
N THR A 107 -4.57 -9.61 -28.58
CA THR A 107 -3.52 -8.58 -28.56
C THR A 107 -3.62 -7.61 -27.39
N THR A 108 -4.67 -7.71 -26.57
CA THR A 108 -4.92 -6.79 -25.47
C THR A 108 -5.46 -7.53 -24.25
N ILE A 109 -5.12 -7.02 -23.07
CA ILE A 109 -5.78 -7.36 -21.80
C ILE A 109 -6.48 -6.10 -21.30
N GLU A 110 -7.80 -6.15 -21.20
CA GLU A 110 -8.56 -5.12 -20.51
C GLU A 110 -8.62 -5.45 -19.02
N VAL A 111 -8.35 -4.45 -18.19
CA VAL A 111 -8.28 -4.61 -16.75
C VAL A 111 -9.13 -3.59 -16.00
N LYS A 112 -9.40 -3.85 -14.72
CA LYS A 112 -9.95 -2.86 -13.80
C LYS A 112 -9.12 -2.79 -12.52
N PRO A 113 -8.88 -1.62 -11.95
CA PRO A 113 -8.16 -1.52 -10.69
C PRO A 113 -8.89 -2.26 -9.57
N VAL A 114 -8.15 -2.95 -8.72
CA VAL A 114 -8.66 -3.59 -7.51
C VAL A 114 -8.69 -2.55 -6.40
N VAL A 115 -9.88 -2.14 -5.99
CA VAL A 115 -10.10 -1.08 -4.99
C VAL A 115 -10.56 -1.61 -3.62
N GLY A 116 -10.48 -2.93 -3.41
CA GLY A 116 -11.06 -3.59 -2.25
C GLY A 116 -12.59 -3.61 -2.28
N SER A 117 -13.19 -4.33 -1.35
CA SER A 117 -14.64 -4.39 -1.14
C SER A 117 -15.19 -3.11 -0.53
N VAL A 118 -16.51 -2.93 -0.62
CA VAL A 118 -17.18 -1.70 -0.16
C VAL A 118 -16.94 -1.46 1.33
N GLY A 119 -16.54 -0.22 1.60
CA GLY A 119 -15.92 0.29 2.81
C GLY A 119 -16.49 -0.21 4.14
N MET A 120 -15.63 -0.91 4.87
CA MET A 120 -15.72 -1.01 6.32
C MET A 120 -15.66 0.40 6.89
N ASN A 121 -16.77 0.83 7.49
CA ASN A 121 -16.93 2.11 8.16
C ASN A 121 -16.92 1.87 9.67
N PRO A 122 -15.75 1.64 10.29
CA PRO A 122 -15.66 1.33 11.72
C PRO A 122 -16.11 2.47 12.63
N SER A 123 -16.09 3.71 12.17
CA SER A 123 -16.69 4.87 12.85
C SER A 123 -17.39 5.75 11.81
N SER A 124 -18.10 6.82 12.18
CA SER A 124 -18.77 7.70 11.20
C SER A 124 -17.82 8.43 10.23
N VAL A 125 -16.51 8.16 10.27
CA VAL A 125 -15.48 9.01 9.67
C VAL A 125 -14.19 8.33 9.19
N LEU A 126 -14.01 7.03 9.41
CA LEU A 126 -12.85 6.31 8.88
C LEU A 126 -13.31 5.26 7.87
N TYR A 127 -12.77 5.33 6.66
CA TYR A 127 -12.92 4.30 5.63
C TYR A 127 -11.55 3.69 5.30
N ILE A 128 -11.31 2.47 5.76
CA ILE A 128 -10.07 1.73 5.45
C ILE A 128 -10.12 1.17 4.03
N LEU A 129 -11.29 0.65 3.68
CA LEU A 129 -11.69 0.31 2.32
C LEU A 129 -12.65 1.38 1.81
N PRO A 130 -12.67 1.68 0.51
CA PRO A 130 -13.49 2.76 -0.02
C PRO A 130 -14.99 2.41 0.04
N PRO A 131 -15.86 3.31 0.56
CA PRO A 131 -17.30 3.10 0.53
C PRO A 131 -17.83 3.13 -0.91
N GLN A 132 -19.06 2.65 -1.10
CA GLN A 132 -19.66 2.49 -2.43
C GLN A 132 -19.75 3.83 -3.16
N GLU A 133 -20.02 4.90 -2.42
CA GLU A 133 -20.13 6.26 -2.93
C GLU A 133 -18.78 6.82 -3.41
N ALA A 134 -17.65 6.27 -2.93
CA ALA A 134 -16.31 6.68 -3.30
C ALA A 134 -15.63 5.71 -4.29
N THR A 135 -16.21 4.53 -4.55
CA THR A 135 -15.59 3.48 -5.37
C THR A 135 -15.17 3.99 -6.74
N GLY A 136 -16.03 4.74 -7.44
CA GLY A 136 -15.69 5.29 -8.77
C GLY A 136 -14.55 6.32 -8.75
N LEU A 137 -14.39 7.08 -7.66
CA LEU A 137 -13.26 8.00 -7.50
C LEU A 137 -11.96 7.23 -7.27
N VAL A 138 -12.01 6.16 -6.48
CA VAL A 138 -10.84 5.33 -6.18
C VAL A 138 -10.42 4.53 -7.42
N GLU A 139 -11.38 4.04 -8.20
CA GLU A 139 -11.11 3.38 -9.49
C GLU A 139 -10.42 4.35 -10.45
N GLU A 140 -10.89 5.59 -10.58
CA GLU A 140 -10.25 6.58 -11.45
C GLU A 140 -8.85 6.97 -10.95
N ALA A 141 -8.66 7.07 -9.63
CA ALA A 141 -7.36 7.36 -9.03
C ALA A 141 -6.35 6.22 -9.22
N SER A 142 -6.84 4.97 -9.24
CA SER A 142 -6.01 3.76 -9.26
C SER A 142 -5.96 3.09 -10.64
N LYS A 143 -6.61 3.66 -11.66
CA LYS A 143 -6.67 3.08 -13.00
C LYS A 143 -5.28 2.86 -13.59
N LEU A 144 -5.18 1.87 -14.47
CA LEU A 144 -3.96 1.67 -15.24
C LEU A 144 -3.90 2.76 -16.31
N ARG A 145 -2.90 3.63 -16.25
CA ARG A 145 -2.81 4.79 -17.14
C ARG A 145 -1.91 4.55 -18.32
N ILE A 146 -2.17 5.32 -19.38
CA ILE A 146 -1.30 5.46 -20.55
C ILE A 146 0.13 5.79 -20.11
N THR A 147 1.11 5.15 -20.74
CA THR A 147 2.52 5.31 -20.43
C THR A 147 3.28 6.21 -21.42
N ALA A 148 4.42 6.75 -20.99
CA ALA A 148 5.35 7.52 -21.81
C ALA A 148 6.82 7.25 -21.42
N PRO A 149 7.72 7.09 -22.41
CA PRO A 149 9.12 6.76 -22.14
C PRO A 149 9.88 7.97 -21.62
N ALA A 150 11.07 7.74 -21.04
CA ALA A 150 11.97 8.82 -20.67
C ALA A 150 12.41 9.63 -21.91
N ILE A 151 12.49 10.94 -21.75
CA ILE A 151 12.99 11.86 -22.79
C ILE A 151 14.31 12.44 -22.29
N ASN A 152 15.34 12.48 -23.14
CA ASN A 152 16.68 12.95 -22.78
C ASN A 152 17.29 12.28 -21.52
N GLY A 153 16.90 11.04 -21.24
CA GLY A 153 17.37 10.29 -20.07
C GLY A 153 16.73 10.72 -18.74
N SER A 154 15.51 11.27 -18.77
CA SER A 154 14.76 11.66 -17.58
C SER A 154 13.25 11.45 -17.79
N TYR A 155 12.57 10.91 -16.78
CA TYR A 155 11.11 10.87 -16.70
C TYR A 155 10.52 12.19 -16.19
N LEU A 156 11.35 13.07 -15.63
CA LEU A 156 11.01 14.44 -15.25
C LEU A 156 11.32 15.49 -16.33
N ASP A 157 11.78 15.09 -17.52
CA ASP A 157 12.04 16.04 -18.61
C ASP A 157 10.76 16.84 -18.93
N PRO A 158 10.80 18.18 -18.99
CA PRO A 158 9.63 19.02 -19.24
C PRO A 158 8.93 18.77 -20.58
N SER A 159 9.59 18.09 -21.51
CA SER A 159 9.05 17.72 -22.83
C SER A 159 8.25 16.41 -22.78
N ARG A 160 8.35 15.64 -21.68
CA ARG A 160 7.53 14.44 -21.44
C ARG A 160 6.14 14.86 -20.95
N ASP A 161 5.15 14.09 -21.33
CA ASP A 161 3.79 14.22 -20.78
C ASP A 161 3.76 13.67 -19.35
N LEU A 162 3.88 14.57 -18.36
CA LEU A 162 3.95 14.23 -16.94
C LEU A 162 2.61 13.71 -16.36
N LEU A 163 1.53 13.72 -17.14
CA LEU A 163 0.26 13.10 -16.75
C LEU A 163 0.19 11.62 -17.09
N LYS A 164 1.14 11.12 -17.89
CA LYS A 164 1.27 9.70 -18.22
C LYS A 164 2.17 9.01 -17.21
N SER A 165 1.94 7.72 -17.02
CA SER A 165 2.82 6.88 -16.22
C SER A 165 4.12 6.57 -16.98
N ILE A 166 5.11 6.04 -16.29
CA ILE A 166 6.39 5.67 -16.90
C ILE A 166 6.28 4.33 -17.64
N GLU A 167 7.00 4.18 -18.75
CA GLU A 167 7.22 2.89 -19.41
C GLU A 167 8.70 2.57 -19.60
N PRO A 168 9.02 1.26 -19.73
CA PRO A 168 8.13 0.11 -19.48
C PRO A 168 7.89 -0.10 -17.98
N PHE A 169 6.79 -0.76 -17.61
CA PHE A 169 6.61 -1.29 -16.25
C PHE A 169 6.60 -2.81 -16.26
N SER A 170 7.05 -3.42 -15.17
CA SER A 170 7.04 -4.88 -15.01
C SER A 170 5.77 -5.33 -14.30
N TYR A 171 5.20 -6.45 -14.73
CA TYR A 171 4.01 -7.01 -14.11
C TYR A 171 4.07 -8.53 -13.98
N ARG A 172 3.29 -9.05 -13.03
CA ARG A 172 3.05 -10.48 -12.81
C ARG A 172 1.56 -10.77 -12.92
N VAL A 173 1.20 -11.92 -13.46
CA VAL A 173 -0.19 -12.40 -13.49
C VAL A 173 -0.34 -13.44 -12.38
N LEU A 174 -1.31 -13.20 -11.51
CA LEU A 174 -1.68 -14.05 -10.39
C LEU A 174 -3.03 -14.68 -10.63
N ARG A 175 -3.11 -16.00 -10.50
CA ARG A 175 -4.37 -16.75 -10.52
C ARG A 175 -4.72 -17.18 -9.11
N SER A 176 -5.93 -16.88 -8.67
CA SER A 176 -6.43 -17.36 -7.38
C SER A 176 -6.54 -18.89 -7.39
N ARG A 177 -6.08 -19.52 -6.31
CA ARG A 177 -6.29 -20.96 -6.06
C ARG A 177 -7.72 -21.31 -5.63
N GLY A 178 -8.58 -20.31 -5.43
CA GLY A 178 -9.98 -20.49 -5.04
C GLY A 178 -10.21 -20.83 -3.57
N ILE A 179 -9.19 -20.65 -2.71
CA ILE A 179 -9.23 -21.02 -1.29
C ILE A 179 -9.88 -19.92 -0.42
N LEU A 180 -9.95 -18.69 -0.93
CA LEU A 180 -10.57 -17.55 -0.26
C LEU A 180 -11.66 -16.94 -1.12
N GLU A 181 -12.64 -16.32 -0.48
CA GLU A 181 -13.64 -15.49 -1.15
C GLU A 181 -12.96 -14.38 -1.97
N VAL A 182 -13.47 -14.12 -3.18
CA VAL A 182 -12.95 -13.08 -4.10
C VAL A 182 -12.86 -11.71 -3.42
N GLY A 183 -13.86 -11.33 -2.63
CA GLY A 183 -13.83 -10.05 -1.93
C GLY A 183 -12.68 -9.95 -0.92
N LEU A 184 -12.39 -11.02 -0.18
CA LEU A 184 -11.29 -11.04 0.79
C LEU A 184 -9.93 -11.00 0.06
N LEU A 185 -9.82 -11.70 -1.06
CA LEU A 185 -8.62 -11.64 -1.92
C LEU A 185 -8.36 -10.22 -2.41
N GLU A 186 -9.39 -9.54 -2.90
CA GLU A 186 -9.30 -8.17 -3.39
C GLU A 186 -8.99 -7.16 -2.28
N ASP A 187 -9.55 -7.34 -1.08
CA ASP A 187 -9.20 -6.54 0.11
C ASP A 187 -7.73 -6.67 0.46
N LEU A 188 -7.20 -7.90 0.47
CA LEU A 188 -5.81 -8.16 0.80
C LEU A 188 -4.84 -7.58 -0.24
N LEU A 189 -5.18 -7.72 -1.52
CA LEU A 189 -4.42 -7.13 -2.62
C LEU A 189 -4.43 -5.60 -2.56
N TYR A 190 -5.57 -4.99 -2.23
CA TYR A 190 -5.67 -3.54 -2.04
C TYR A 190 -4.81 -3.06 -0.84
N LEU A 191 -4.88 -3.76 0.29
CA LEU A 191 -4.09 -3.43 1.48
C LEU A 191 -2.58 -3.64 1.28
N ARG A 192 -2.20 -4.62 0.44
CA ARG A 192 -0.80 -4.88 0.06
C ARG A 192 -0.15 -3.64 -0.53
N GLU A 193 -0.78 -3.01 -1.51
CA GLU A 193 -0.21 -1.84 -2.17
C GLU A 193 -0.02 -0.67 -1.21
N ARG A 194 -1.01 -0.45 -0.34
CA ARG A 194 -0.95 0.59 0.69
C ARG A 194 0.15 0.32 1.72
N LEU A 195 0.42 -0.95 2.04
CA LEU A 195 1.53 -1.37 2.89
C LEU A 195 2.90 -1.14 2.21
N LEU A 196 3.03 -1.46 0.92
CA LEU A 196 4.26 -1.23 0.16
C LEU A 196 4.60 0.27 0.11
N SER A 197 3.61 1.13 -0.16
CA SER A 197 3.80 2.59 -0.10
C SER A 197 4.29 3.07 1.27
N PHE A 198 3.82 2.46 2.36
CA PHE A 198 4.29 2.79 3.70
C PHE A 198 5.76 2.39 3.90
N ILE A 199 6.15 1.20 3.44
CA ILE A 199 7.54 0.72 3.52
C ILE A 199 8.49 1.66 2.78
N GLU A 200 8.10 2.13 1.59
CA GLU A 200 8.91 3.09 0.83
C GLU A 200 9.06 4.43 1.56
N LYS A 201 7.97 4.95 2.14
CA LYS A 201 8.04 6.15 2.99
C LYS A 201 8.99 5.95 4.16
N MET A 202 8.89 4.81 4.87
CA MET A 202 9.80 4.52 5.97
C MET A 202 11.26 4.38 5.53
N LYS A 203 11.53 3.81 4.35
CA LYS A 203 12.86 3.73 3.77
C LYS A 203 13.43 5.13 3.51
N ASN A 204 12.64 6.03 2.95
CA ASN A 204 13.06 7.41 2.69
C ASN A 204 13.36 8.18 3.97
N LEU A 205 12.64 7.93 5.08
CA LEU A 205 12.99 8.48 6.39
C LEU A 205 14.41 8.08 6.86
N THR A 206 14.88 6.88 6.51
CA THR A 206 16.24 6.43 6.90
C THR A 206 17.36 7.14 6.15
N LEU A 207 17.04 7.86 5.08
CA LEU A 207 17.98 8.64 4.28
C LEU A 207 18.07 10.10 4.74
N LEU A 208 17.17 10.53 5.63
CA LEU A 208 17.13 11.89 6.13
C LEU A 208 18.26 12.16 7.12
N LYS A 209 18.65 13.42 7.19
CA LYS A 209 19.70 13.86 8.11
C LYS A 209 19.18 13.75 9.54
N GLU A 210 19.99 13.19 10.44
CA GLU A 210 19.68 13.19 11.86
C GLU A 210 19.65 14.63 12.39
N SER A 211 18.58 14.97 13.12
CA SER A 211 18.42 16.25 13.83
C SER A 211 17.79 16.01 15.19
N THR A 212 18.10 16.86 16.17
CA THR A 212 17.45 16.84 17.49
C THR A 212 16.30 17.84 17.52
N TRP A 213 15.36 17.67 18.43
CA TRP A 213 14.26 18.62 18.60
C TRP A 213 14.76 20.04 18.87
N ASP A 214 15.78 20.18 19.72
CA ASP A 214 16.35 21.50 20.06
C ASP A 214 16.94 22.18 18.81
N VAL A 215 17.70 21.46 17.99
CA VAL A 215 18.26 22.00 16.73
C VAL A 215 17.14 22.34 15.74
N TYR A 216 16.14 21.47 15.62
CA TYR A 216 15.01 21.68 14.72
C TYR A 216 14.21 22.94 15.04
N VAL A 217 14.06 23.28 16.32
CA VAL A 217 13.37 24.49 16.78
C VAL A 217 14.29 25.70 16.73
N ASP A 218 15.51 25.61 17.25
CA ASP A 218 16.44 26.74 17.37
C ASP A 218 16.90 27.27 16.01
N GLU A 219 17.03 26.38 15.01
CA GLU A 219 17.35 26.76 13.62
C GLU A 219 16.10 27.05 12.78
N GLU A 220 14.91 27.08 13.41
CA GLU A 220 13.61 27.27 12.74
C GLU A 220 13.39 26.32 11.56
N GLN A 221 13.98 25.11 11.59
CA GLN A 221 13.91 24.14 10.51
C GLN A 221 12.45 23.77 10.17
N TYR A 222 11.53 23.85 11.15
CA TYR A 222 10.10 23.65 10.94
C TYR A 222 9.45 24.62 9.94
N LEU A 223 10.08 25.77 9.63
CA LEU A 223 9.60 26.71 8.61
C LEU A 223 10.01 26.32 7.19
N SER A 224 11.08 25.53 7.03
CA SER A 224 11.68 25.20 5.74
C SER A 224 11.73 23.70 5.41
N ALA A 225 11.57 22.83 6.40
CA ALA A 225 11.67 21.38 6.26
C ALA A 225 10.65 20.84 5.26
N GLY A 226 11.14 20.09 4.28
CA GLY A 226 10.39 19.54 3.15
C GLY A 226 9.76 20.57 2.22
N VAL A 227 10.12 21.85 2.34
CA VAL A 227 9.72 22.92 1.39
C VAL A 227 10.94 23.42 0.63
N SER A 228 11.88 24.04 1.33
CA SER A 228 13.16 24.51 0.76
C SER A 228 14.34 23.67 1.25
N ASP A 229 14.19 23.00 2.39
CA ASP A 229 15.15 22.01 2.90
C ASP A 229 14.60 20.59 2.71
N MET A 230 15.07 19.91 1.66
CA MET A 230 14.69 18.54 1.35
C MET A 230 15.44 17.49 2.20
N THR A 231 16.34 17.90 3.10
CA THR A 231 17.08 16.96 3.98
C THR A 231 16.30 16.57 5.24
N HIS A 232 15.19 17.25 5.50
CA HIS A 232 14.23 16.97 6.56
C HIS A 232 12.82 16.78 5.97
N PRO A 233 11.95 16.00 6.62
CA PRO A 233 10.61 15.73 6.09
C PRO A 233 9.68 16.92 6.32
N SER A 234 8.73 17.16 5.40
CA SER A 234 7.64 18.11 5.63
C SER A 234 6.63 17.57 6.64
N ASN A 235 5.83 18.46 7.23
CA ASN A 235 4.68 18.05 8.06
C ASN A 235 3.70 17.17 7.28
N GLU A 236 3.40 17.52 6.03
CA GLU A 236 2.54 16.73 5.15
C GLU A 236 3.08 15.31 4.95
N TYR A 237 4.40 15.18 4.77
CA TYR A 237 5.06 13.88 4.64
C TYR A 237 4.92 13.03 5.92
N LEU A 238 5.12 13.64 7.09
CA LEU A 238 4.96 12.99 8.39
C LEU A 238 3.51 12.62 8.68
N GLU A 239 2.55 13.49 8.35
CA GLU A 239 1.11 13.22 8.43
C GLU A 239 0.73 12.03 7.55
N GLY A 240 1.31 11.92 6.36
CA GLY A 240 1.15 10.77 5.48
C GLY A 240 1.64 9.43 6.08
N ILE A 241 2.55 9.46 7.05
CA ILE A 241 3.08 8.27 7.73
C ILE A 241 2.27 7.94 8.99
N VAL A 242 2.01 8.96 9.82
CA VAL A 242 1.29 8.79 11.09
C VAL A 242 -0.19 8.49 10.84
N GLY A 243 -0.79 9.15 9.85
CA GLY A 243 -2.23 9.18 9.63
C GLY A 243 -2.85 10.43 10.24
N ARG A 244 -4.09 10.74 9.84
CA ARG A 244 -4.81 11.91 10.35
C ARG A 244 -5.23 11.68 11.80
N VAL A 245 -4.74 12.51 12.72
CA VAL A 245 -5.06 12.45 14.15
C VAL A 245 -6.19 13.43 14.51
N LYS A 246 -7.13 13.00 15.35
CA LYS A 246 -8.26 13.80 15.85
C LYS A 246 -7.86 15.17 16.41
N SER A 247 -6.72 15.25 17.11
CA SER A 247 -6.24 16.50 17.73
C SER A 247 -5.81 17.58 16.72
N LEU A 248 -5.39 17.19 15.52
CA LEU A 248 -4.98 18.11 14.45
C LEU A 248 -6.13 18.40 13.47
N TYR A 249 -7.12 17.51 13.40
CA TYR A 249 -8.30 17.64 12.53
C TYR A 249 -9.60 17.52 13.34
N PRO A 250 -9.95 18.55 14.15
CA PRO A 250 -11.09 18.51 15.07
C PRO A 250 -12.48 18.61 14.41
N SER A 251 -12.57 18.55 13.08
CA SER A 251 -13.82 18.13 12.43
C SER A 251 -14.16 16.70 12.87
N ASP A 252 -15.37 16.21 12.64
CA ASP A 252 -15.86 14.90 13.14
C ASP A 252 -14.98 13.67 12.79
N ILE A 253 -13.85 13.84 12.08
CA ILE A 253 -12.92 12.84 11.57
C ILE A 253 -11.84 12.47 12.59
N SER A 254 -12.15 11.44 13.38
CA SER A 254 -11.29 10.91 14.45
C SER A 254 -10.05 10.16 13.94
N ILE A 255 -10.12 9.56 12.75
CA ILE A 255 -9.01 8.95 12.00
C ILE A 255 -9.36 9.04 10.51
N GLY A 256 -8.42 9.41 9.65
CA GLY A 256 -8.62 9.47 8.20
C GLY A 256 -7.48 8.78 7.44
N ASN A 257 -7.85 8.13 6.35
CA ASN A 257 -6.91 7.49 5.43
C ASN A 257 -5.94 8.52 4.85
N THR A 258 -4.72 8.08 4.53
CA THR A 258 -3.81 8.88 3.71
C THR A 258 -3.92 8.37 2.29
N ALA A 259 -4.14 9.28 1.32
CA ALA A 259 -4.23 8.91 -0.09
C ALA A 259 -3.01 8.11 -0.60
N GLU A 260 -1.89 8.12 0.12
CA GLU A 260 -0.62 7.58 -0.31
C GLU A 260 -0.30 6.19 0.25
N CYS A 261 -0.68 5.87 1.50
CA CYS A 261 -0.29 4.60 2.14
C CYS A 261 -1.20 4.16 3.30
N LEU A 262 -0.96 2.95 3.83
CA LEU A 262 -1.57 2.47 5.07
C LEU A 262 -0.77 2.99 6.27
N SER A 263 -1.23 4.10 6.84
CA SER A 263 -0.56 4.84 7.91
C SER A 263 -0.46 4.05 9.23
N LEU A 264 0.34 4.55 10.17
CA LEU A 264 0.50 3.93 11.50
C LEU A 264 -0.84 3.75 12.23
N LEU A 265 -1.71 4.77 12.23
CA LEU A 265 -3.02 4.67 12.88
C LEU A 265 -3.92 3.62 12.24
N GLU A 266 -3.95 3.56 10.91
CA GLU A 266 -4.73 2.55 10.19
C GLU A 266 -4.23 1.14 10.47
N ARG A 267 -2.91 0.95 10.59
CA ARG A 267 -2.32 -0.34 10.95
C ARG A 267 -2.67 -0.76 12.38
N ARG A 268 -2.62 0.17 13.34
CA ARG A 268 -3.05 -0.09 14.73
C ARG A 268 -4.51 -0.50 14.76
N PHE A 269 -5.34 0.14 13.94
CA PHE A 269 -6.76 -0.23 13.79
C PHE A 269 -6.89 -1.65 13.24
N MET A 270 -6.17 -1.97 12.16
CA MET A 270 -6.24 -3.30 11.52
C MET A 270 -5.78 -4.43 12.45
N LEU A 271 -4.96 -4.11 13.45
CA LEU A 271 -4.52 -5.02 14.50
C LEU A 271 -5.41 -5.02 15.74
N GLU A 272 -6.52 -4.27 15.71
CA GLU A 272 -7.45 -4.14 16.83
C GLU A 272 -6.76 -3.68 18.13
N ASP A 273 -5.86 -2.69 18.01
CA ASP A 273 -5.16 -2.09 19.16
C ASP A 273 -6.13 -1.34 20.07
N SER A 274 -6.42 -1.92 21.24
CA SER A 274 -7.33 -1.33 22.24
C SER A 274 -6.90 0.05 22.74
N LYS A 275 -5.62 0.40 22.61
CA LYS A 275 -5.12 1.73 23.01
C LYS A 275 -5.68 2.86 22.15
N LEU A 276 -6.17 2.58 20.95
CA LEU A 276 -6.82 3.59 20.12
C LEU A 276 -8.07 4.18 20.82
N VAL A 277 -8.72 3.42 21.68
CA VAL A 277 -9.83 3.90 22.52
C VAL A 277 -9.30 4.73 23.69
N GLU A 278 -8.24 4.27 24.37
CA GLU A 278 -7.63 4.97 25.50
C GLU A 278 -7.04 6.34 25.11
N GLU A 279 -6.54 6.43 23.87
CA GLU A 279 -5.93 7.63 23.29
C GLU A 279 -6.96 8.54 22.57
N ASP A 280 -8.26 8.23 22.69
CA ASP A 280 -9.38 8.99 22.12
C ASP A 280 -9.37 9.07 20.57
N TYR A 281 -8.72 8.11 19.90
CA TYR A 281 -8.75 7.98 18.44
C TYR A 281 -10.03 7.30 17.94
N ILE A 282 -10.67 6.47 18.76
CA ILE A 282 -11.92 5.76 18.45
C ILE A 282 -12.84 5.82 19.67
N ASP A 283 -14.15 5.88 19.43
CA ASP A 283 -15.14 6.09 20.50
C ASP A 283 -15.28 4.88 21.44
N ASP A 284 -15.19 3.64 20.94
CA ASP A 284 -15.28 2.43 21.77
C ASP A 284 -14.62 1.18 21.14
N LEU A 285 -14.65 0.05 21.86
CA LEU A 285 -14.11 -1.23 21.38
C LEU A 285 -15.04 -1.97 20.40
N ASN A 286 -16.34 -1.68 20.38
CA ASN A 286 -17.27 -2.36 19.49
C ASN A 286 -17.16 -1.86 18.04
N THR A 287 -16.59 -0.66 17.88
CA THR A 287 -16.24 -0.04 16.59
C THR A 287 -14.88 -0.50 16.06
N LEU A 288 -14.10 -1.22 16.88
CA LEU A 288 -12.79 -1.75 16.52
C LEU A 288 -12.90 -3.13 15.85
N ILE A 289 -13.41 -3.15 14.61
CA ILE A 289 -13.47 -4.35 13.77
C ILE A 289 -12.38 -4.25 12.69
N GLY A 290 -11.23 -4.86 12.94
CA GLY A 290 -10.04 -4.79 12.09
C GLY A 290 -9.87 -6.00 11.17
N LEU A 291 -8.70 -6.10 10.51
CA LEU A 291 -8.37 -7.22 9.62
C LEU A 291 -8.45 -8.57 10.31
N TYR A 292 -8.12 -8.61 11.60
CA TYR A 292 -8.17 -9.84 12.38
C TYR A 292 -9.59 -10.45 12.37
N THR A 293 -10.59 -9.68 12.79
CA THR A 293 -11.99 -10.12 12.81
C THR A 293 -12.49 -10.46 11.40
N LEU A 294 -12.13 -9.64 10.40
CA LEU A 294 -12.57 -9.84 9.01
C LEU A 294 -12.02 -11.13 8.40
N VAL A 295 -10.77 -11.45 8.69
CA VAL A 295 -10.15 -12.69 8.22
C VAL A 295 -10.78 -13.89 8.95
N GLU A 296 -11.06 -13.79 10.25
CA GLU A 296 -11.76 -14.87 10.97
C GLU A 296 -13.17 -15.14 10.41
N ASP A 297 -13.92 -14.07 10.12
CA ASP A 297 -15.30 -14.16 9.65
C ASP A 297 -15.43 -14.67 8.20
N ARG A 298 -14.37 -14.52 7.39
CA ARG A 298 -14.38 -14.78 5.93
C ARG A 298 -13.47 -15.91 5.46
N ILE A 299 -12.68 -16.52 6.35
CA ILE A 299 -12.01 -17.78 6.04
C ILE A 299 -13.05 -18.91 6.13
N ASP A 300 -13.41 -19.49 4.99
CA ASP A 300 -14.35 -20.61 4.90
C ASP A 300 -13.71 -21.96 5.28
N GLU A 301 -12.38 -22.08 5.20
CA GLU A 301 -11.68 -23.34 5.42
C GLU A 301 -11.04 -23.46 6.81
N ASN A 302 -11.42 -24.51 7.54
CA ASN A 302 -10.85 -24.80 8.86
C ASN A 302 -9.34 -25.05 8.81
N GLU A 303 -8.81 -25.66 7.73
CA GLU A 303 -7.38 -25.94 7.60
C GLU A 303 -6.56 -24.65 7.48
N LEU A 304 -7.01 -23.68 6.70
CA LEU A 304 -6.39 -22.34 6.65
C LEU A 304 -6.50 -21.60 7.98
N ARG A 305 -7.62 -21.75 8.69
CA ARG A 305 -7.80 -21.15 10.02
C ARG A 305 -6.78 -21.75 11.01
N GLU A 306 -6.62 -23.06 11.02
CA GLU A 306 -5.63 -23.80 11.82
C GLU A 306 -4.19 -23.46 11.44
N GLU A 307 -3.85 -23.37 10.14
CA GLU A 307 -2.53 -22.91 9.70
C GLU A 307 -2.26 -21.50 10.19
N ARG A 308 -3.19 -20.56 10.02
CA ARG A 308 -3.06 -19.20 10.56
C ARG A 308 -2.87 -19.19 12.07
N TYR A 309 -3.66 -19.98 12.82
CA TYR A 309 -3.48 -20.13 14.26
C TYR A 309 -2.09 -20.68 14.59
N ASN A 310 -1.58 -21.65 13.82
CA ASN A 310 -0.22 -22.15 13.97
C ASN A 310 0.83 -21.08 13.67
N TRP A 311 0.64 -20.24 12.65
CA TRP A 311 1.52 -19.12 12.33
C TRP A 311 1.53 -18.05 13.44
N LEU A 312 0.35 -17.67 13.94
CA LEU A 312 0.22 -16.75 15.07
C LEU A 312 0.81 -17.36 16.34
N ASN A 313 0.58 -18.63 16.61
CA ASN A 313 1.15 -19.36 17.73
C ASN A 313 2.68 -19.41 17.62
N ILE A 314 3.24 -19.72 16.45
CA ILE A 314 4.70 -19.68 16.24
C ILE A 314 5.24 -18.27 16.50
N ARG A 315 4.57 -17.20 16.05
CA ARG A 315 5.05 -15.82 16.22
C ARG A 315 4.88 -15.28 17.65
N CYS A 316 3.73 -15.54 18.27
CA CYS A 316 3.35 -15.02 19.57
C CYS A 316 3.85 -15.89 20.73
N ASN A 317 3.96 -17.21 20.52
CA ASN A 317 4.53 -18.17 21.48
C ASN A 317 6.01 -18.49 21.24
N LEU A 318 6.71 -17.70 20.43
CA LEU A 318 8.12 -17.42 20.66
C LEU A 318 8.26 -16.61 21.97
N ILE A 319 7.94 -17.25 23.10
CA ILE A 319 8.19 -16.78 24.47
C ILE A 319 9.71 -16.65 24.72
N ASN A 320 10.53 -17.24 23.84
CA ASN A 320 11.95 -16.95 23.73
C ASN A 320 12.24 -15.87 22.68
N GLY A 321 11.41 -14.82 22.64
CA GLY A 321 11.72 -13.61 21.89
C GLY A 321 13.10 -13.08 22.31
N SER A 322 13.79 -12.48 21.35
CA SER A 322 15.19 -12.01 21.38
C SER A 322 15.58 -11.18 22.62
N LEU A 323 14.60 -10.62 23.34
CA LEU A 323 14.77 -9.89 24.59
C LEU A 323 15.13 -10.78 25.79
N VAL A 324 14.70 -12.05 25.83
CA VAL A 324 15.03 -12.99 26.92
C VAL A 324 16.44 -13.56 26.74
N GLU A 325 16.88 -13.80 25.51
CA GLU A 325 18.27 -14.20 25.22
C GLU A 325 19.28 -13.10 25.57
N MET A 326 18.96 -11.82 25.30
CA MET A 326 19.80 -10.69 25.72
C MET A 326 19.94 -10.55 27.24
N LYS A 327 18.99 -11.07 28.02
CA LYS A 327 19.06 -11.05 29.50
C LYS A 327 19.89 -12.20 30.07
N ARG A 328 20.15 -13.25 29.27
CA ARG A 328 21.00 -14.39 29.63
C ARG A 328 22.44 -14.27 29.12
N SER A 329 22.72 -13.32 28.24
CA SER A 329 24.06 -13.03 27.70
C SER A 329 24.79 -11.87 28.40
N LYS A 330 24.49 -11.62 29.68
CA LYS A 330 25.30 -10.74 30.54
C LYS A 330 25.98 -11.52 31.63
#